data_AF-A0A946TUE7-F1
#
_entry.id   AF-A0A946TUE7-F1
#
_cell.length_a   1.000
_cell.length_b   1.000
_cell.length_c   1.000
_cell.angle_alpha   90.00
_cell.angle_beta   90.00
_cell.angle_gamma   90.00
#
_symmetry.space_group_name_H-M   'P 1'
#
loop_
_entity.id
_entity.type
_entity.pdbx_description
1 polymer ?
#
loop_
_entity_poly.entity_id
_entity_poly.type
_entity_poly.pdbx_seq_one_letter_code
_entity_poly.pdbx_strand_id
1 'polypeptide(L)'
;IHPSLGTWFFLAELVTTLNLTSDDPIPNRCGKCTQCIDCCPTEAITSPHHLDARRCISYFTIEHKGSIPQEFREAIGDRIFGCDDCLEVCPWNRFAKASTEAKFAAREYIDMPLQEFLNLSEENFRSLFSRSPVKRIGRDRFLRNVCIAIGNIGNIYDIPCLERTIEKENQMVSEHAKWAIDQIRSRS
;
A
#
# COMPACT_ATOMS: atom_id res chain seq x y z
N ILE A 1 -9.79 -12.30 -12.06
CA ILE A 1 -8.89 -11.96 -13.19
C ILE A 1 -9.72 -11.92 -14.46
N HIS A 2 -9.71 -10.80 -15.19
CA HIS A 2 -10.46 -10.65 -16.44
C HIS A 2 -9.59 -11.06 -17.64
N PRO A 3 -10.08 -11.87 -18.59
CA PRO A 3 -9.26 -12.38 -19.70
C PRO A 3 -8.64 -11.29 -20.59
N SER A 4 -9.30 -10.14 -20.74
CA SER A 4 -8.83 -9.02 -21.56
C SER A 4 -8.40 -7.77 -20.79
N LEU A 5 -8.59 -7.74 -19.47
CA LEU A 5 -8.24 -6.57 -18.64
C LEU A 5 -7.19 -6.90 -17.56
N GLY A 6 -6.87 -8.19 -17.35
CA GLY A 6 -5.93 -8.61 -16.31
C GLY A 6 -6.52 -8.47 -14.91
N THR A 7 -5.77 -7.88 -13.98
CA THR A 7 -6.18 -7.59 -12.60
C THR A 7 -6.32 -6.10 -12.31
N TRP A 8 -5.96 -5.22 -13.24
CA TRP A 8 -5.97 -3.77 -13.07
C TRP A 8 -7.32 -3.15 -13.41
N PHE A 9 -8.34 -3.47 -12.61
CA PHE A 9 -9.68 -2.90 -12.78
C PHE A 9 -10.39 -2.78 -11.42
N PHE A 10 -11.35 -1.86 -11.36
CA PHE A 10 -12.21 -1.70 -10.19
C PHE A 10 -13.45 -2.59 -10.31
N LEU A 11 -13.92 -3.09 -9.17
CA LEU A 11 -15.20 -3.78 -9.05
C LEU A 11 -16.24 -2.82 -8.46
N ALA A 12 -17.46 -2.89 -8.99
CA ALA A 12 -18.63 -2.20 -8.47
C ALA A 12 -19.86 -3.10 -8.67
N GLU A 13 -20.79 -3.04 -7.73
CA GLU A 13 -22.00 -3.86 -7.73
C GLU A 13 -23.23 -2.97 -7.52
N LEU A 14 -24.34 -3.30 -8.18
CA LEU A 14 -25.63 -2.61 -8.03
C LEU A 14 -26.68 -3.64 -7.62
N VAL A 15 -27.18 -3.53 -6.39
CA VAL A 15 -28.29 -4.37 -5.91
C VAL A 15 -29.59 -3.83 -6.49
N THR A 16 -30.37 -4.72 -7.10
CA THR A 16 -31.63 -4.38 -7.77
C THR A 16 -32.70 -5.43 -7.50
N THR A 17 -33.97 -5.02 -7.61
CA THR A 17 -35.13 -5.90 -7.55
C THR A 17 -35.57 -6.41 -8.93
N LEU A 18 -34.90 -5.95 -10.00
CA LEU A 18 -35.15 -6.44 -11.35
C LEU A 18 -34.83 -7.94 -11.44
N ASN A 19 -35.71 -8.69 -12.09
CA ASN A 19 -35.49 -10.11 -12.35
C ASN A 19 -34.57 -10.28 -13.57
N LEU A 20 -33.26 -10.32 -13.32
CA LEU A 20 -32.24 -10.51 -14.35
C LEU A 20 -31.79 -11.98 -14.40
N THR A 21 -31.53 -12.49 -15.60
CA THR A 21 -30.88 -13.81 -15.74
C THR A 21 -29.41 -13.67 -15.36
N SER A 22 -28.92 -14.56 -14.48
CA SER A 22 -27.52 -14.56 -14.06
C SER A 22 -26.61 -15.09 -15.17
N ASP A 23 -25.43 -14.49 -15.28
CA ASP A 23 -24.36 -15.00 -16.14
C ASP A 23 -23.68 -16.24 -15.53
N ASP A 24 -23.02 -17.03 -16.38
CA ASP A 24 -22.21 -18.16 -15.94
C ASP A 24 -20.87 -17.70 -15.32
N PRO A 25 -20.38 -18.40 -14.28
CA PRO A 25 -19.07 -18.11 -13.70
C PRO A 25 -17.94 -18.43 -14.68
N ILE A 26 -16.92 -17.58 -14.71
CA ILE A 26 -15.71 -17.80 -15.51
C ILE A 26 -14.81 -18.84 -14.81
N PRO A 27 -14.25 -19.84 -15.53
CA PRO A 27 -13.35 -20.82 -14.94
C PRO A 27 -12.02 -20.21 -14.47
N ASN A 28 -11.39 -20.87 -13.50
CA ASN A 28 -10.04 -20.51 -13.03
C ASN A 28 -9.01 -20.66 -14.17
N ARG A 29 -8.14 -19.66 -14.32
CA ARG A 29 -7.10 -19.59 -15.36
C ARG A 29 -5.67 -19.46 -14.82
N CYS A 30 -5.46 -19.62 -13.51
CA CYS A 30 -4.13 -19.64 -12.91
C CYS A 30 -3.37 -20.92 -13.29
N GLY A 31 -4.07 -22.04 -13.53
CA GLY A 31 -3.44 -23.33 -13.81
C GLY A 31 -2.51 -23.75 -12.65
N LYS A 32 -1.23 -23.97 -12.95
CA LYS A 32 -0.18 -24.29 -11.97
C LYS A 32 0.67 -23.08 -11.56
N CYS A 33 0.30 -21.86 -11.97
CA CYS A 33 1.07 -20.65 -11.67
C CYS A 33 1.05 -20.32 -10.18
N THR A 34 2.21 -20.03 -9.61
CA THR A 34 2.41 -19.63 -8.20
C THR A 34 3.07 -18.26 -8.05
N GLN A 35 3.29 -17.51 -9.14
CA GLN A 35 4.10 -16.27 -9.12
C GLN A 35 3.67 -15.26 -8.05
N CYS A 36 2.37 -15.05 -7.85
CA CYS A 36 1.87 -14.13 -6.82
C CYS A 36 2.12 -14.63 -5.38
N ILE A 37 2.11 -15.94 -5.18
CA ILE A 37 2.45 -16.59 -3.90
C ILE A 37 3.95 -16.40 -3.65
N ASP A 38 4.76 -16.79 -4.63
CA ASP A 38 6.21 -16.81 -4.53
C ASP A 38 6.83 -15.41 -4.35
N CYS A 39 6.21 -14.38 -4.94
CA CYS A 39 6.72 -13.01 -4.84
C CYS A 39 6.29 -12.26 -3.57
N CYS A 40 5.33 -12.77 -2.80
CA CYS A 40 4.73 -12.01 -1.70
C CYS A 40 5.76 -11.78 -0.58
N PRO A 41 6.18 -10.53 -0.28
CA PRO A 41 7.32 -10.28 0.61
C PRO A 41 7.12 -10.77 2.06
N THR A 42 5.87 -10.95 2.45
CA THR A 42 5.48 -11.39 3.80
C THR A 42 4.80 -12.75 3.80
N GLU A 43 4.81 -13.47 2.68
CA GLU A 43 4.14 -14.78 2.53
C GLU A 43 2.66 -14.70 2.97
N ALA A 44 2.00 -13.58 2.67
CA ALA A 44 0.60 -13.37 3.06
C ALA A 44 -0.35 -14.28 2.27
N ILE A 45 0.02 -14.70 1.05
CA ILE A 45 -0.77 -15.66 0.27
C ILE A 45 -0.31 -17.07 0.66
N THR A 46 -1.05 -17.73 1.55
CA THR A 46 -0.63 -18.98 2.19
C THR A 46 -0.87 -20.22 1.33
N SER A 47 -1.77 -20.13 0.37
CA SER A 47 -2.08 -21.16 -0.64
C SER A 47 -2.97 -20.56 -1.74
N PRO A 48 -3.21 -21.27 -2.86
CA PRO A 48 -4.07 -20.75 -3.94
C PRO A 48 -5.42 -20.25 -3.42
N HIS A 49 -5.72 -18.97 -3.69
CA HIS A 49 -6.95 -18.28 -3.28
C HIS A 49 -7.12 -18.10 -1.76
N HIS A 50 -6.05 -18.21 -0.98
CA HIS A 50 -6.06 -17.96 0.46
C HIS A 50 -5.03 -16.90 0.85
N LEU A 51 -5.51 -15.86 1.53
CA LEU A 51 -4.72 -14.71 1.98
C LEU A 51 -4.89 -14.55 3.49
N ASP A 52 -3.78 -14.49 4.22
CA ASP A 52 -3.76 -14.00 5.60
C ASP A 52 -3.57 -12.49 5.61
N ALA A 53 -4.68 -11.75 5.81
CA ALA A 53 -4.65 -10.29 5.87
C ALA A 53 -3.73 -9.74 6.97
N ARG A 54 -3.49 -10.51 8.05
CA ARG A 54 -2.63 -10.09 9.16
C ARG A 54 -1.15 -10.04 8.80
N ARG A 55 -0.78 -10.52 7.61
CA ARG A 55 0.57 -10.46 7.03
C ARG A 55 0.63 -9.55 5.80
N CYS A 56 -0.51 -9.17 5.23
CA CYS A 56 -0.59 -8.47 3.95
C CYS A 56 -0.15 -7.00 4.11
N ILE A 57 0.83 -6.56 3.30
CA ILE A 57 1.31 -5.17 3.28
C ILE A 57 0.18 -4.20 2.94
N SER A 58 -0.68 -4.55 1.98
CA SER A 58 -1.83 -3.72 1.63
C SER A 58 -2.79 -3.56 2.82
N TYR A 59 -3.07 -4.63 3.58
CA TYR A 59 -3.83 -4.52 4.82
C TYR A 59 -3.13 -3.63 5.86
N PHE A 60 -1.83 -3.80 6.07
CA PHE A 60 -1.09 -2.98 7.03
C PHE A 60 -1.14 -1.49 6.70
N THR A 61 -0.94 -1.13 5.43
CA THR A 61 -0.88 0.26 5.00
C THR A 61 -2.26 0.90 4.84
N ILE A 62 -3.33 0.12 4.56
CA ILE A 62 -4.67 0.62 4.21
C ILE A 62 -5.73 0.40 5.30
N GLU A 63 -5.71 -0.71 6.04
CA GLU A 63 -6.77 -1.06 7.00
C GLU A 63 -6.29 -1.12 8.45
N HIS A 64 -5.06 -1.58 8.70
CA HIS A 64 -4.52 -1.70 10.06
C HIS A 64 -4.37 -0.33 10.72
N LYS A 65 -5.02 -0.18 11.88
CA LYS A 65 -5.07 1.09 12.63
C LYS A 65 -3.92 1.29 13.62
N GLY A 66 -3.34 0.19 14.10
CA GLY A 66 -2.35 0.24 15.19
C GLY A 66 -0.90 0.21 14.71
N SER A 67 -0.01 -0.14 15.64
CA SER A 67 1.40 -0.35 15.34
C SER A 67 1.60 -1.51 14.37
N ILE A 68 2.44 -1.34 13.34
CA ILE A 68 2.82 -2.46 12.47
C ILE A 68 3.90 -3.27 13.20
N PRO A 69 3.74 -4.61 13.35
CA PRO A 69 4.74 -5.45 14.01
C PRO A 69 6.12 -5.33 13.34
N GLN A 70 7.18 -5.32 14.13
CA GLN A 70 8.53 -5.03 13.64
C GLN A 70 8.99 -6.00 12.56
N GLU A 71 8.62 -7.28 12.68
CA GLU A 71 8.98 -8.34 11.73
C GLU A 71 8.47 -8.11 10.30
N PHE A 72 7.47 -7.24 10.10
CA PHE A 72 6.95 -6.91 8.77
C PHE A 72 7.48 -5.58 8.21
N ARG A 73 8.12 -4.74 9.03
CA ARG A 73 8.47 -3.37 8.63
C ARG A 73 9.50 -3.32 7.50
N GLU A 74 10.49 -4.20 7.51
CA GLU A 74 11.49 -4.28 6.44
C GLU A 74 10.85 -4.71 5.10
N ALA A 75 10.02 -5.74 5.13
CA ALA A 75 9.34 -6.28 3.94
C ALA A 75 8.36 -5.30 3.28
N ILE A 76 7.89 -4.27 4.00
CA ILE A 76 7.05 -3.21 3.42
C ILE A 76 7.80 -2.42 2.34
N GLY A 77 9.13 -2.29 2.45
CA GLY A 77 9.94 -1.51 1.52
C GLY A 77 9.58 -0.02 1.56
N ASP A 78 9.42 0.60 0.39
CA ASP A 78 9.09 2.01 0.18
C ASP A 78 7.57 2.29 0.08
N ARG A 79 6.73 1.27 0.27
CA ARG A 79 5.28 1.35 0.09
C ARG A 79 4.61 2.15 1.21
N ILE A 80 4.12 3.34 0.89
CA ILE A 80 3.40 4.20 1.85
C ILE A 80 1.87 4.01 1.82
N PHE A 81 1.32 3.40 0.78
CA PHE A 81 -0.11 3.10 0.65
C PHE A 81 -0.36 1.96 -0.35
N GLY A 82 -0.88 0.83 0.14
CA GLY A 82 -1.12 -0.36 -0.69
C GLY A 82 0.13 -1.20 -0.96
N CYS A 83 -0.06 -2.26 -1.73
CA CYS A 83 0.98 -3.13 -2.26
C CYS A 83 0.41 -3.83 -3.48
N ASP A 84 1.12 -3.73 -4.60
CA ASP A 84 0.68 -4.27 -5.88
C ASP A 84 1.53 -5.45 -6.37
N ASP A 85 2.53 -5.90 -5.61
CA ASP A 85 3.50 -6.93 -6.03
C ASP A 85 2.84 -8.20 -6.58
N CYS A 86 1.81 -8.70 -5.89
CA CYS A 86 1.08 -9.90 -6.30
C CYS A 86 0.24 -9.68 -7.57
N LEU A 87 -0.13 -8.43 -7.86
CA LEU A 87 -0.77 -8.04 -9.12
C LEU A 87 0.28 -7.87 -10.21
N GLU A 88 1.35 -7.12 -9.97
CA GLU A 88 2.39 -6.81 -10.96
C GLU A 88 2.99 -8.07 -11.60
N VAL A 89 3.25 -9.11 -10.81
CA VAL A 89 3.80 -10.37 -11.34
C VAL A 89 2.77 -11.22 -12.10
N CYS A 90 1.47 -10.91 -12.03
CA CYS A 90 0.43 -11.75 -12.62
C CYS A 90 0.57 -11.80 -14.16
N PRO A 91 0.74 -12.99 -14.78
CA PRO A 91 0.99 -13.10 -16.22
C PRO A 91 -0.21 -12.67 -17.07
N TRP A 92 -1.40 -12.57 -16.49
CA TRP A 92 -2.61 -12.07 -17.16
C TRP A 92 -2.59 -10.55 -17.36
N ASN A 93 -1.70 -9.81 -16.68
CA ASN A 93 -1.55 -8.38 -16.87
C ASN A 93 -0.88 -7.99 -18.19
N ARG A 94 -0.32 -8.95 -18.94
CA ARG A 94 0.07 -8.72 -20.34
C ARG A 94 -1.08 -8.28 -21.25
N PHE A 95 -2.32 -8.56 -20.83
CA PHE A 95 -3.53 -8.15 -21.55
C PHE A 95 -4.12 -6.83 -20.99
N ALA A 96 -3.64 -6.36 -19.84
CA ALA A 96 -4.13 -5.14 -19.23
C ALA A 96 -3.73 -3.92 -20.09
N LYS A 97 -4.57 -2.90 -20.08
CA LYS A 97 -4.33 -1.62 -20.76
C LYS A 97 -4.45 -0.51 -19.75
N ALA A 98 -3.52 0.45 -19.81
CA ALA A 98 -3.64 1.67 -19.03
C ALA A 98 -4.97 2.36 -19.36
N SER A 99 -5.66 2.83 -18.33
CA SER A 99 -6.89 3.59 -18.51
C SER A 99 -6.60 4.93 -19.18
N THR A 100 -7.49 5.34 -20.09
CA THR A 100 -7.47 6.68 -20.70
C THR A 100 -8.36 7.67 -19.94
N GLU A 101 -9.07 7.22 -18.90
CA GLU A 101 -9.91 8.08 -18.05
C GLU A 101 -9.06 9.05 -17.24
N ALA A 102 -9.20 10.35 -17.52
CA ALA A 102 -8.43 11.41 -16.86
C ALA A 102 -8.55 11.39 -15.32
N LYS A 103 -9.66 10.90 -14.77
CA LYS A 103 -9.88 10.78 -13.32
C LYS A 103 -8.94 9.76 -12.64
N PHE A 104 -8.34 8.86 -13.41
CA PHE A 104 -7.39 7.85 -12.92
C PHE A 104 -5.93 8.21 -13.21
N ALA A 105 -5.65 9.41 -13.74
CA ALA A 105 -4.28 9.89 -13.91
C ALA A 105 -3.58 9.99 -12.55
N ALA A 106 -2.27 9.74 -12.56
CA ALA A 106 -1.41 9.95 -11.40
C ALA A 106 -1.52 11.40 -10.92
N ARG A 107 -1.41 11.60 -9.61
CA ARG A 107 -1.53 12.92 -8.97
C ARG A 107 -0.16 13.51 -8.71
N GLU A 108 -0.11 14.83 -8.60
CA GLU A 108 1.13 15.61 -8.45
C GLU A 108 1.97 15.21 -7.23
N TYR A 109 1.37 14.64 -6.18
CA TYR A 109 2.10 14.21 -5.00
C TYR A 109 2.93 12.93 -5.18
N ILE A 110 2.86 12.26 -6.35
CA ILE A 110 3.56 11.00 -6.57
C ILE A 110 5.09 11.16 -6.56
N ASP A 111 5.57 12.35 -6.93
CA ASP A 111 7.00 12.69 -7.01
C ASP A 111 7.50 13.44 -5.76
N MET A 112 6.65 13.63 -4.75
CA MET A 112 7.05 14.32 -3.52
C MET A 112 8.03 13.46 -2.69
N PRO A 113 9.14 14.05 -2.20
CA PRO A 113 10.04 13.36 -1.28
C PRO A 113 9.33 12.88 -0.02
N LEU A 114 9.69 11.69 0.48
CA LEU A 114 9.07 11.09 1.66
C LEU A 114 9.13 12.00 2.90
N GLN A 115 10.21 12.76 3.03
CA GLN A 115 10.47 13.68 4.14
C GLN A 115 9.48 14.86 4.15
N GLU A 116 8.96 15.25 2.98
CA GLU A 116 7.95 16.33 2.91
C GLU A 116 6.62 15.88 3.52
N PHE A 117 6.25 14.61 3.34
CA PHE A 117 5.05 14.05 3.94
C PHE A 117 5.07 14.13 5.47
N LEU A 118 6.24 13.96 6.12
CA LEU A 118 6.38 14.07 7.57
C LEU A 118 6.05 15.45 8.14
N ASN A 119 6.03 16.50 7.31
CA ASN A 119 5.70 17.87 7.73
C ASN A 119 4.24 18.24 7.47
N LEU A 120 3.40 17.32 6.96
CA LEU A 120 2.00 17.61 6.72
C LEU A 120 1.27 17.86 8.04
N SER A 121 0.59 19.01 8.12
CA SER A 121 -0.47 19.23 9.09
C SER A 121 -1.72 18.41 8.71
N GLU A 122 -2.66 18.28 9.65
CA GLU A 122 -3.96 17.63 9.38
C GLU A 122 -4.71 18.32 8.21
N GLU A 123 -4.67 19.66 8.16
CA GLU A 123 -5.28 20.45 7.09
C GLU A 123 -4.60 20.18 5.74
N ASN A 124 -3.26 20.24 5.69
CA ASN A 124 -2.50 20.00 4.47
C ASN A 124 -2.68 18.56 3.97
N PHE A 125 -2.70 17.57 4.86
CA PHE A 125 -2.98 16.18 4.52
C PHE A 125 -4.36 16.03 3.86
N ARG A 126 -5.40 16.61 4.47
CA ARG A 126 -6.78 16.54 3.96
C ARG A 126 -6.96 17.23 2.62
N SER A 127 -6.22 18.32 2.40
CA SER A 127 -6.18 19.06 1.14
C SER A 127 -5.47 18.25 0.05
N LEU A 128 -4.24 17.80 0.32
CA LEU A 128 -3.39 17.06 -0.62
C LEU A 128 -4.06 15.77 -1.12
N PHE A 129 -4.64 15.00 -0.19
CA PHE A 129 -5.31 13.74 -0.51
C PHE A 129 -6.81 13.90 -0.76
N SER A 130 -7.31 15.11 -1.02
CA SER A 130 -8.73 15.32 -1.35
C SER A 130 -9.15 14.48 -2.54
N ARG A 131 -10.23 13.69 -2.41
CA ARG A 131 -10.70 12.71 -3.42
C ARG A 131 -9.72 11.57 -3.71
N SER A 132 -8.69 11.36 -2.89
CA SER A 132 -7.80 10.19 -2.95
C SER A 132 -8.21 9.18 -1.88
N PRO A 133 -8.13 7.86 -2.14
CA PRO A 133 -8.37 6.85 -1.12
C PRO A 133 -7.40 6.96 0.07
N VAL A 134 -6.21 7.56 -0.13
CA VAL A 134 -5.23 7.84 0.95
C VAL A 134 -5.86 8.67 2.07
N LYS A 135 -6.78 9.59 1.75
CA LYS A 135 -7.46 10.40 2.77
C LYS A 135 -8.22 9.56 3.80
N ARG A 136 -8.70 8.37 3.43
CA ARG A 136 -9.47 7.48 4.32
C ARG A 136 -8.63 6.95 5.48
N ILE A 137 -7.32 6.76 5.29
CA ILE A 137 -6.49 6.17 6.35
C ILE A 137 -6.18 7.15 7.47
N GLY A 138 -6.28 8.46 7.21
CA GLY A 138 -5.92 9.52 8.15
C GLY A 138 -4.41 9.77 8.23
N ARG A 139 -4.04 10.96 8.70
CA ARG A 139 -2.67 11.45 8.67
C ARG A 139 -1.70 10.57 9.47
N ASP A 140 -2.04 10.24 10.71
CA ASP A 140 -1.12 9.54 11.60
C ASP A 140 -0.75 8.13 11.07
N ARG A 141 -1.71 7.40 10.49
CA ARG A 141 -1.45 6.10 9.87
C ARG A 141 -0.63 6.24 8.59
N PHE A 142 -0.81 7.32 7.85
CA PHE A 142 0.01 7.64 6.70
C PHE A 142 1.45 7.96 7.12
N LEU A 143 1.66 8.81 8.12
CA LEU A 143 2.99 9.14 8.65
C LEU A 143 3.72 7.93 9.22
N ARG A 144 2.99 7.03 9.89
CA ARG A 144 3.51 5.71 10.30
C ARG A 144 4.10 4.95 9.12
N ASN A 145 3.39 4.88 7.99
CA ASN A 145 3.88 4.19 6.79
C ASN A 145 5.08 4.91 6.17
N VAL A 146 5.06 6.26 6.12
CA VAL A 146 6.17 7.07 5.63
C VAL A 146 7.44 6.86 6.46
N CYS A 147 7.32 6.77 7.79
CA CYS A 147 8.45 6.45 8.66
C CYS A 147 9.05 5.08 8.31
N ILE A 148 8.22 4.06 8.04
CA ILE A 148 8.70 2.75 7.61
C ILE A 148 9.45 2.85 6.28
N ALA A 149 8.89 3.55 5.29
CA ALA A 149 9.52 3.74 3.99
C ALA A 149 10.88 4.44 4.10
N ILE A 150 10.97 5.54 4.84
CA ILE A 150 12.26 6.22 5.11
C ILE A 150 13.21 5.29 5.86
N GLY A 151 12.70 4.54 6.83
CA GLY A 151 13.46 3.53 7.55
C GLY A 151 14.06 2.48 6.63
N ASN A 152 13.42 2.11 5.53
CA ASN A 152 13.91 1.11 4.58
C ASN A 152 14.85 1.69 3.50
N ILE A 153 14.51 2.85 2.91
CA ILE A 153 15.22 3.37 1.73
C ILE A 153 15.99 4.68 1.96
N GLY A 154 15.80 5.33 3.12
CA GLY A 154 16.48 6.57 3.48
C GLY A 154 17.95 6.39 3.84
N ASN A 155 18.59 7.46 4.25
CA ASN A 155 19.99 7.49 4.65
C ASN A 155 20.22 8.41 5.86
N ILE A 156 21.48 8.61 6.27
CA ILE A 156 21.83 9.42 7.45
C ILE A 156 21.28 10.85 7.42
N TYR A 157 21.04 11.44 6.24
CA TYR A 157 20.51 12.78 6.10
C TYR A 157 19.01 12.87 6.44
N ASP A 158 18.33 11.74 6.56
CA ASP A 158 16.91 11.65 6.95
C ASP A 158 16.71 11.59 8.46
N ILE A 159 17.75 11.26 9.24
CA ILE A 159 17.65 11.14 10.71
C ILE A 159 17.08 12.42 11.36
N PRO A 160 17.52 13.65 11.00
CA PRO A 160 16.98 14.85 11.63
C PRO A 160 15.48 15.07 11.42
N CYS A 161 14.89 14.61 10.31
CA CYS A 161 13.44 14.74 10.10
C CYS A 161 12.68 13.73 10.97
N LEU A 162 13.19 12.51 11.11
CA LEU A 162 12.63 11.48 11.99
C LEU A 162 12.72 11.86 13.47
N GLU A 163 13.83 12.48 13.90
CA GLU A 163 13.97 13.00 15.28
C GLU A 163 12.89 14.03 15.61
N ARG A 164 12.63 14.98 14.70
CA ARG A 164 11.52 15.93 14.86
C ARG A 164 10.16 15.25 14.90
N THR A 165 9.97 14.19 14.09
CA THR A 165 8.73 13.40 14.10
C THR A 165 8.53 12.73 15.47
N ILE A 166 9.58 12.21 16.10
CA ILE A 166 9.50 11.61 17.45
C ILE A 166 8.97 12.61 18.48
N GLU A 167 9.42 13.86 18.42
CA GLU A 167 9.07 14.91 19.38
C GLU A 167 7.64 15.44 19.20
N LYS A 168 7.17 15.55 17.95
CA LYS A 168 5.93 16.25 17.62
C LYS A 168 4.70 15.35 17.50
N GLU A 169 4.91 14.09 17.15
CA GLU A 169 3.82 13.20 16.77
C GLU A 169 3.38 12.27 17.92
N ASN A 170 2.26 11.57 17.70
CA ASN A 170 1.72 10.65 18.68
C ASN A 170 2.63 9.41 18.88
N GLN A 171 2.36 8.65 19.94
CA GLN A 171 3.14 7.46 20.31
C GLN A 171 3.37 6.47 19.17
N MET A 172 2.35 6.20 18.35
CA MET A 172 2.44 5.25 17.23
C MET A 172 3.36 5.77 16.13
N VAL A 173 3.31 7.06 15.79
CA VAL A 173 4.22 7.60 14.76
C VAL A 173 5.64 7.66 15.32
N SER A 174 5.81 8.11 16.56
CA SER A 174 7.13 8.23 17.20
C SER A 174 7.88 6.90 17.34
N GLU A 175 7.19 5.79 17.64
CA GLU A 175 7.85 4.47 17.68
C GLU A 175 8.31 3.97 16.30
N HIS A 176 7.62 4.34 15.22
CA HIS A 176 8.03 3.97 13.86
C HIS A 176 9.18 4.85 13.37
N ALA A 177 9.18 6.13 13.75
CA ALA A 177 10.31 7.03 13.51
C ALA A 177 11.58 6.57 14.25
N LYS A 178 11.47 6.10 15.51
CA LYS A 178 12.60 5.50 16.24
C LYS A 178 13.16 4.28 15.51
N TRP A 179 12.29 3.34 15.14
CA TRP A 179 12.68 2.16 14.36
C TRP A 179 13.37 2.55 13.04
N ALA A 180 12.86 3.56 12.35
CA ALA A 180 13.45 4.04 11.10
C ALA A 180 14.87 4.58 11.29
N ILE A 181 15.12 5.34 12.37
CA ILE A 181 16.47 5.82 12.73
C ILE A 181 17.41 4.64 13.01
N ASP A 182 16.96 3.66 13.80
CA ASP A 182 17.76 2.48 14.13
C ASP A 182 18.13 1.68 12.87
N GLN A 183 17.16 1.50 11.96
CA GLN A 183 17.34 0.80 10.69
C GLN A 183 18.29 1.55 9.73
N ILE A 184 18.26 2.89 9.72
CA ILE A 184 19.23 3.70 8.95
C ILE A 184 20.64 3.52 9.52
N ARG A 185 20.78 3.58 10.84
CA ARG A 185 22.07 3.46 11.52
C ARG A 185 22.70 2.08 11.36
N SER A 186 21.90 1.01 11.28
CA SER A 186 22.43 -0.35 11.10
C SER A 186 22.95 -0.64 9.69
N ARG A 187 22.56 0.15 8.67
CA ARG A 187 23.02 -0.01 7.28
C ARG A 187 24.10 0.99 6.85
N SER A 188 24.40 1.98 7.68
CA SER A 188 25.35 3.07 7.39
C SER A 188 26.73 2.72 7.93
#